data_AF-M6GIQ6-F1
#
_entry.id   AF-M6GIQ6-F1
#
_cell.length_a   1.000
_cell.length_b   1.000
_cell.length_c   1.000
_cell.angle_alpha   90.00
_cell.angle_beta   90.00
_cell.angle_gamma   90.00
#
_symmetry.space_group_name_H-M   'P 1'
#
loop_
_entity.id
_entity.type
_entity.pdbx_description
1 polymer ?
#
loop_
_entity_poly.entity_id
_entity_poly.type
_entity_poly.pdbx_seq_one_letter_code
_entity_poly.pdbx_strand_id
1 'polypeptide(L)'
;MDAQKDLQKFDFTEEIIQHFKINSVIPVDFYNRNGQILIHKKENADGDDITKLLRFESQGIYFLKSEFEKISGGKQGDGPNNVNGRDVSFAKLVNAELTVDLAKNASNFLSELKKFPLHGNQLRHLNKSIDGILEDFKSTPDMETGLVNIIEVMSSAGVPMDSEILTKRTVISMAMKVRAGKAFTKVDMEQKKLDQMNLMMSSYLADVGYTQMKIPMERDLKAEEFEYIKNHPIISYLMIANLPDLDDNIKTLVLNHHRPHKGEGMNNNYPQPKVLIHKLNVYKEKYKDDPKKTVLVADIQKQIRNILTNNLPMEDIGVISIAGEFASLTTRQAWREAFDPLVAMKLILNNSFFAYNEKTLRDFYDHIGLSLCNNQPFIREGDFVIVVTQDSNQKVFFEVCIIREMYKTQIRPMLERIGTIKPNFSNMGKLRISGFDIASLKLDRRKAVYNLEKNQDPRRIVYVLDSNMDARLYEELTKQTGEIPKESA
;
A
#
# COMPACT_ATOMS: atom_id res chain seq x y z
N MET A 1 37.51 24.54 -18.27
CA MET A 1 37.34 23.26 -17.56
C MET A 1 37.43 22.18 -18.61
N ASP A 2 38.24 21.14 -18.41
CA ASP A 2 38.42 20.06 -19.39
C ASP A 2 37.11 19.28 -19.57
N ALA A 3 36.31 19.66 -20.56
CA ALA A 3 35.06 18.99 -20.92
C ALA A 3 35.27 17.48 -21.13
N GLN A 4 36.48 17.06 -21.48
CA GLN A 4 36.86 15.67 -21.70
C GLN A 4 36.74 14.77 -20.45
N LYS A 5 36.81 15.32 -19.23
CA LYS A 5 36.67 14.54 -17.97
C LYS A 5 35.21 14.26 -17.57
N ASP A 6 34.26 15.01 -18.12
CA ASP A 6 32.85 14.98 -17.71
C ASP A 6 31.92 14.36 -18.76
N LEU A 7 32.47 13.82 -19.85
CA LEU A 7 31.73 13.13 -20.89
C LEU A 7 31.43 11.67 -20.49
N GLN A 8 30.15 11.30 -20.55
CA GLN A 8 29.68 9.93 -20.41
C GLN A 8 29.24 9.42 -21.79
N LYS A 9 29.58 8.16 -22.09
CA LYS A 9 29.12 7.51 -23.32
C LYS A 9 27.61 7.39 -23.26
N PHE A 10 26.93 7.81 -24.32
CA PHE A 10 25.49 7.64 -24.47
C PHE A 10 25.20 6.23 -24.97
N ASP A 11 24.38 5.48 -24.23
CA ASP A 11 23.88 4.19 -24.66
C ASP A 11 22.44 4.36 -25.16
N PHE A 12 22.22 3.99 -26.42
CA PHE A 12 20.93 4.14 -27.08
C PHE A 12 20.01 3.02 -26.61
N THR A 13 19.02 3.36 -25.78
CA THR A 13 17.86 2.48 -25.59
C THR A 13 16.77 2.90 -26.57
N GLU A 14 16.01 1.92 -27.05
CA GLU A 14 14.91 2.16 -27.99
C GLU A 14 13.87 3.14 -27.40
N GLU A 15 13.70 3.11 -26.08
CA GLU A 15 12.84 4.00 -25.30
C GLU A 15 13.26 5.48 -25.36
N ILE A 16 14.56 5.79 -25.19
CA ILE A 16 15.04 7.19 -25.23
C ILE A 16 14.89 7.76 -26.64
N ILE A 17 15.11 6.93 -27.67
CA ILE A 17 14.95 7.35 -29.06
C ILE A 17 13.48 7.58 -29.42
N GLN A 18 12.58 6.73 -28.94
CA GLN A 18 11.14 6.97 -29.08
C GLN A 18 10.73 8.25 -28.36
N HIS A 19 11.28 8.54 -27.19
CA HIS A 19 11.03 9.80 -26.47
C HIS A 19 11.45 11.03 -27.28
N PHE A 20 12.65 11.01 -27.89
CA PHE A 20 13.10 12.12 -28.75
C PHE A 20 12.21 12.30 -30.00
N LYS A 21 11.73 11.19 -30.59
CA LYS A 21 10.83 11.20 -31.74
C LYS A 21 9.44 11.75 -31.40
N ILE A 22 8.82 11.25 -30.34
CA ILE A 22 7.46 11.66 -29.92
C ILE A 22 7.44 13.14 -29.55
N ASN A 23 8.46 13.59 -28.83
CA ASN A 23 8.54 14.97 -28.34
C ASN A 23 9.26 15.93 -29.30
N SER A 24 9.71 15.44 -30.46
CA SER A 24 10.45 16.22 -31.47
C SER A 24 11.60 17.05 -30.88
N VAL A 25 12.37 16.46 -29.95
CA VAL A 25 13.41 17.18 -29.18
C VAL A 25 14.70 16.38 -29.04
N ILE A 26 15.83 17.08 -29.16
CA ILE A 26 17.16 16.63 -28.75
C ILE A 26 17.55 17.47 -27.53
N PRO A 27 17.53 16.91 -26.31
CA PRO A 27 17.56 17.71 -25.08
C PRO A 27 18.96 18.19 -24.65
N VAL A 28 20.02 17.64 -25.24
CA VAL A 28 21.42 17.93 -24.89
C VAL A 28 22.29 18.02 -26.15
N ASP A 29 23.45 18.63 -26.01
CA ASP A 29 24.50 18.52 -27.03
C ASP A 29 25.16 17.13 -26.92
N PHE A 30 25.41 16.50 -28.06
CA PHE A 30 26.16 15.25 -28.15
C PHE A 30 27.55 15.49 -28.71
N TYR A 31 28.54 14.82 -28.13
CA TYR A 31 29.95 15.02 -28.35
C TYR A 31 30.60 13.74 -28.87
N ASN A 32 31.74 13.87 -29.56
CA ASN A 32 32.67 12.76 -29.73
C ASN A 32 33.55 12.57 -28.48
N ARG A 33 34.38 11.52 -28.45
CA ARG A 33 35.30 11.23 -27.34
C ARG A 33 36.32 12.35 -27.06
N ASN A 34 36.54 13.24 -28.02
CA ASN A 34 37.46 14.37 -27.90
C ASN A 34 36.76 15.66 -27.42
N GLY A 35 35.46 15.60 -27.10
CA GLY A 35 34.70 16.75 -26.63
C GLY A 35 34.30 17.75 -27.71
N GLN A 36 34.35 17.36 -28.98
CA GLN A 36 33.77 18.17 -30.07
C GLN A 36 32.29 17.82 -30.22
N ILE A 37 31.45 18.84 -30.35
CA ILE A 37 30.00 18.66 -30.56
C ILE A 37 29.77 18.07 -31.95
N LEU A 38 29.02 16.96 -31.99
CA LEU A 38 28.55 16.29 -33.21
C LEU A 38 27.12 16.68 -33.55
N ILE A 39 26.27 16.83 -32.53
CA ILE A 39 24.85 17.17 -32.65
C ILE A 39 24.51 18.18 -31.57
N HIS A 40 23.83 19.25 -31.97
CA HIS A 40 23.34 20.26 -31.04
C HIS A 40 21.99 19.87 -30.45
N LYS A 41 21.74 20.27 -29.21
CA LYS A 41 20.38 20.29 -28.63
C LYS A 41 19.43 21.08 -29.54
N LYS A 42 18.19 20.61 -29.69
CA LYS A 42 17.21 21.17 -30.63
C LYS A 42 15.78 20.88 -30.14
N GLU A 43 14.97 21.92 -29.97
CA GLU A 43 13.57 21.81 -29.47
C GLU A 43 12.53 21.44 -30.55
N ASN A 44 12.91 21.52 -31.83
CA ASN A 44 12.08 21.12 -32.97
C ASN A 44 12.90 20.22 -33.89
N ALA A 45 13.35 19.09 -33.36
CA ALA A 45 14.11 18.10 -34.10
C ALA A 45 13.19 17.37 -35.09
N ASP A 46 13.59 17.35 -36.35
CA ASP A 46 12.89 16.62 -37.42
C ASP A 46 13.39 15.18 -37.54
N GLY A 47 12.77 14.40 -38.43
CA GLY A 47 13.14 13.00 -38.65
C GLY A 47 14.58 12.81 -39.15
N ASP A 48 15.15 13.82 -39.83
CA ASP A 48 16.53 13.77 -40.32
C ASP A 48 17.53 14.01 -39.19
N ASP A 49 17.22 14.89 -38.23
CA ASP A 49 18.03 15.10 -37.01
C ASP A 49 18.13 13.82 -36.17
N ILE A 50 17.01 13.10 -36.00
CA ILE A 50 16.99 11.83 -35.25
C ILE A 50 17.72 10.72 -36.02
N THR A 51 17.57 10.68 -37.34
CA THR A 51 18.31 9.73 -38.19
C THR A 51 19.81 9.99 -38.12
N LYS A 52 20.23 11.26 -38.03
CA LYS A 52 21.63 11.65 -37.83
C LYS A 52 22.15 11.17 -36.49
N LEU A 53 21.36 11.27 -35.41
CA LEU A 53 21.70 10.75 -34.08
C LEU A 53 22.00 9.25 -34.10
N LEU A 54 21.14 8.46 -34.75
CA LEU A 54 21.31 7.00 -34.90
C LEU A 54 22.56 6.62 -35.70
N ARG A 55 22.96 7.41 -36.70
CA ARG A 55 24.20 7.14 -37.47
C ARG A 55 25.45 7.26 -36.60
N PHE A 56 25.46 8.18 -35.65
CA PHE A 56 26.61 8.39 -34.78
C PHE A 56 26.68 7.40 -33.61
N GLU A 57 25.60 6.66 -33.31
CA GLU A 57 25.60 5.55 -32.34
C GLU A 57 26.74 4.57 -32.61
N SER A 58 26.84 4.09 -33.85
CA SER A 58 27.87 3.14 -34.28
C SER A 58 29.30 3.67 -34.12
N GLN A 59 29.46 4.99 -34.01
CA GLN A 59 30.75 5.69 -33.87
C GLN A 59 31.06 6.04 -32.40
N GLY A 60 30.08 5.87 -31.50
CA GLY A 60 30.14 6.23 -30.10
C GLY A 60 29.98 7.74 -29.88
N ILE A 61 28.85 8.15 -29.31
CA ILE A 61 28.60 9.53 -28.87
C ILE A 61 28.56 9.65 -27.36
N TYR A 62 28.80 10.87 -26.90
CA TYR A 62 28.93 11.21 -25.49
C TYR A 62 28.08 12.42 -25.15
N PHE A 63 27.74 12.60 -23.88
CA PHE A 63 27.04 13.77 -23.36
C PHE A 63 27.67 14.18 -22.02
N LEU A 64 27.38 15.40 -21.56
CA LEU A 64 27.88 15.87 -20.27
C LEU A 64 27.13 15.18 -19.12
N LYS A 65 27.85 14.57 -18.17
CA LYS A 65 27.25 13.90 -16.99
C LYS A 65 26.26 14.77 -16.22
N SER A 66 26.51 16.08 -16.14
CA SER A 66 25.62 17.05 -15.49
C SER A 66 24.26 17.21 -16.19
N GLU A 67 24.14 16.73 -17.43
CA GLU A 67 22.91 16.81 -18.23
C GLU A 67 22.20 15.46 -18.36
N PHE A 68 22.66 14.43 -17.63
CA PHE A 68 22.05 13.09 -17.64
C PHE A 68 20.54 13.11 -17.41
N GLU A 69 20.09 13.93 -16.44
CA GLU A 69 18.67 14.09 -16.13
C GLU A 69 17.85 14.57 -17.33
N LYS A 70 18.43 15.32 -18.27
CA LYS A 70 17.71 15.79 -19.47
C LYS A 70 17.53 14.69 -20.51
N ILE A 71 18.33 13.63 -20.43
CA ILE A 71 18.37 12.52 -21.38
C ILE A 71 17.52 11.35 -20.89
N SER A 72 17.57 11.06 -19.59
CA SER A 72 16.84 9.95 -18.95
C SER A 72 15.34 10.23 -18.77
N GLY A 73 14.76 11.16 -19.52
CA GLY A 73 13.37 11.59 -19.34
C GLY A 73 13.17 12.36 -18.03
N GLY A 74 13.97 13.42 -17.84
CA GLY A 74 13.96 14.28 -16.66
C GLY A 74 12.57 14.52 -16.12
N LYS A 75 12.39 14.18 -14.83
CA LYS A 75 11.14 14.33 -14.06
C LYS A 75 9.90 14.00 -14.90
N GLN A 76 9.45 12.76 -14.85
CA GLN A 76 8.11 12.40 -15.33
C GLN A 76 7.01 13.08 -14.49
N GLY A 77 6.86 14.40 -14.56
CA GLY A 77 5.75 15.16 -13.97
C GLY A 77 6.10 16.61 -13.63
N ASP A 78 5.23 17.54 -14.04
CA ASP A 78 5.16 18.94 -13.58
C ASP A 78 4.70 19.01 -12.10
N GLY A 79 5.39 18.32 -11.21
CA GLY A 79 5.00 18.18 -9.81
C GLY A 79 6.03 18.78 -8.84
N PRO A 80 5.61 19.04 -7.59
CA PRO A 80 6.52 19.57 -6.58
C PRO A 80 7.62 18.55 -6.26
N ASN A 81 8.85 19.01 -6.03
CA ASN A 81 9.96 18.13 -5.61
C ASN A 81 9.84 17.71 -4.13
N ASN A 82 8.96 18.37 -3.38
CA ASN A 82 8.77 18.16 -1.97
C ASN A 82 7.32 18.44 -1.58
N VAL A 83 6.74 17.60 -0.72
CA VAL A 83 5.37 17.75 -0.17
C VAL A 83 5.47 17.60 1.34
N ASN A 84 5.05 18.64 2.08
CA ASN A 84 5.08 18.70 3.54
C ASN A 84 6.46 18.35 4.15
N GLY A 85 7.55 18.79 3.51
CA GLY A 85 8.91 18.51 3.96
C GLY A 85 9.45 17.14 3.55
N ARG A 86 8.69 16.30 2.83
CA ARG A 86 9.16 15.02 2.29
C ARG A 86 9.47 15.15 0.80
N ASP A 87 10.64 14.66 0.40
CA ASP A 87 11.03 14.61 -1.01
C ASP A 87 10.18 13.58 -1.76
N VAL A 88 9.76 13.93 -2.98
CA VAL A 88 8.91 13.09 -3.81
C VAL A 88 9.45 13.05 -5.23
N SER A 89 9.25 11.92 -5.90
CA SER A 89 9.49 11.74 -7.32
C SER A 89 8.20 11.29 -8.00
N PHE A 90 8.05 11.65 -9.27
CA PHE A 90 6.95 11.16 -10.11
C PHE A 90 7.38 9.96 -10.98
N ALA A 91 8.61 9.46 -10.79
CA ALA A 91 9.06 8.24 -11.43
C ALA A 91 8.15 7.06 -11.06
N LYS A 92 7.70 6.33 -12.08
CA LYS A 92 6.87 5.12 -11.93
C LYS A 92 7.77 3.95 -11.52
N LEU A 93 7.49 3.38 -10.35
CA LEU A 93 8.34 2.33 -9.77
C LEU A 93 7.91 0.92 -10.14
N VAL A 94 6.68 0.75 -10.61
CA VAL A 94 6.11 -0.55 -10.93
C VAL A 94 6.14 -0.72 -12.45
N ASN A 95 6.95 -1.67 -12.93
CA ASN A 95 6.97 -2.07 -14.32
C ASN A 95 5.59 -2.62 -14.74
N ALA A 96 4.99 -1.98 -15.74
CA ALA A 96 3.64 -2.27 -16.18
C ALA A 96 3.51 -3.69 -16.76
N GLU A 97 4.49 -4.14 -17.56
CA GLU A 97 4.47 -5.44 -18.22
C GLU A 97 4.55 -6.58 -17.18
N LEU A 98 5.56 -6.55 -16.32
CA LEU A 98 5.74 -7.57 -15.26
C LEU A 98 4.51 -7.67 -14.35
N THR A 99 3.89 -6.53 -14.05
CA THR A 99 2.74 -6.45 -13.16
C THR A 99 1.45 -6.93 -13.83
N VAL A 100 1.24 -6.60 -15.11
CA VAL A 100 0.12 -7.13 -15.90
C VAL A 100 0.27 -8.64 -16.05
N ASP A 101 1.48 -9.16 -16.24
CA ASP A 101 1.74 -10.59 -16.30
C ASP A 101 1.49 -11.28 -14.95
N LEU A 102 1.91 -10.68 -13.83
CA LEU A 102 1.54 -11.18 -12.50
C LEU A 102 0.01 -11.25 -12.33
N ALA A 103 -0.72 -10.23 -12.79
CA ALA A 103 -2.17 -10.22 -12.73
C ALA A 103 -2.81 -11.29 -13.63
N LYS A 104 -2.36 -11.47 -14.87
CA LYS A 104 -2.87 -12.55 -15.73
C LYS A 104 -2.56 -13.93 -15.14
N ASN A 105 -1.37 -14.10 -14.56
CA ASN A 105 -1.00 -15.32 -13.85
C ASN A 105 -1.88 -15.56 -12.63
N ALA A 106 -2.25 -14.53 -11.87
CA ALA A 106 -3.21 -14.62 -10.78
C ALA A 106 -4.60 -15.09 -11.24
N SER A 107 -5.06 -14.58 -12.38
CA SER A 107 -6.35 -15.00 -12.97
C SER A 107 -6.35 -16.50 -13.29
N ASN A 108 -5.29 -16.98 -13.96
CA ASN A 108 -5.14 -18.38 -14.32
C ASN A 108 -5.00 -19.26 -13.06
N PHE A 109 -4.18 -18.83 -12.12
CA PHE A 109 -3.97 -19.50 -10.85
C PHE A 109 -5.26 -19.69 -10.06
N LEU A 110 -6.05 -18.63 -9.89
CA LEU A 110 -7.34 -18.70 -9.18
C LEU A 110 -8.35 -19.60 -9.91
N SER A 111 -8.33 -19.62 -11.25
CA SER A 111 -9.15 -20.52 -12.06
C SER A 111 -8.75 -21.99 -11.88
N GLU A 112 -7.46 -22.29 -11.83
CA GLU A 112 -6.94 -23.64 -11.58
C GLU A 112 -7.28 -24.13 -10.17
N LEU A 113 -7.15 -23.27 -9.15
CA LEU A 113 -7.47 -23.62 -7.77
C LEU A 113 -8.92 -24.03 -7.56
N LYS A 114 -9.85 -23.57 -8.40
CA LYS A 114 -11.25 -24.04 -8.38
C LYS A 114 -11.40 -25.51 -8.75
N LYS A 115 -10.42 -26.08 -9.47
CA LYS A 115 -10.47 -27.44 -10.04
C LYS A 115 -9.48 -28.39 -9.36
N PHE A 116 -8.31 -27.89 -8.96
CA PHE A 116 -7.20 -28.70 -8.50
C PHE A 116 -6.58 -28.13 -7.22
N PRO A 117 -6.10 -28.98 -6.30
CA PRO A 117 -5.32 -28.54 -5.16
C PRO A 117 -4.01 -27.84 -5.58
N LEU A 118 -3.58 -26.86 -4.79
CA LEU A 118 -2.29 -26.18 -4.97
C LEU A 118 -1.14 -27.18 -4.90
N HIS A 119 -0.15 -27.05 -5.79
CA HIS A 119 1.05 -27.89 -5.80
C HIS A 119 2.35 -27.10 -6.00
N GLY A 120 3.49 -27.74 -5.71
CA GLY A 120 4.81 -27.08 -5.68
C GLY A 120 5.23 -26.38 -6.97
N ASN A 121 4.88 -26.91 -8.16
CA ASN A 121 5.18 -26.23 -9.44
C ASN A 121 4.53 -24.85 -9.53
N GLN A 122 3.25 -24.70 -9.14
CA GLN A 122 2.55 -23.42 -9.16
C GLN A 122 3.23 -22.42 -8.22
N LEU A 123 3.63 -22.86 -7.02
CA LEU A 123 4.39 -22.01 -6.09
C LEU A 123 5.73 -21.54 -6.64
N ARG A 124 6.46 -22.40 -7.37
CA ARG A 124 7.73 -22.02 -8.00
C ARG A 124 7.56 -20.95 -9.08
N HIS A 125 6.54 -21.10 -9.94
CA HIS A 125 6.23 -20.11 -10.96
C HIS A 125 5.80 -18.77 -10.35
N LEU A 126 4.98 -18.82 -9.30
CA LEU A 126 4.59 -17.64 -8.54
C LEU A 126 5.80 -16.95 -7.89
N ASN A 127 6.67 -17.72 -7.24
CA ASN A 127 7.88 -17.21 -6.60
C ASN A 127 8.78 -16.48 -7.60
N LYS A 128 8.95 -17.04 -8.81
CA LYS A 128 9.73 -16.39 -9.88
C LYS A 128 9.10 -15.07 -10.36
N SER A 129 7.78 -15.02 -10.48
CA SER A 129 7.06 -13.81 -10.91
C SER A 129 7.17 -12.70 -9.85
N ILE A 130 7.04 -13.07 -8.57
CA ILE A 130 7.22 -12.17 -7.43
C ILE A 130 8.66 -11.64 -7.36
N ASP A 131 9.66 -12.51 -7.52
CA ASP A 131 11.08 -12.14 -7.47
C ASP A 131 11.43 -11.13 -8.58
N GLY A 132 10.89 -11.34 -9.80
CA GLY A 132 11.10 -10.41 -10.92
C GLY A 132 10.61 -8.99 -10.62
N ILE A 133 9.40 -8.85 -10.06
CA ILE A 133 8.85 -7.53 -9.68
C ILE A 133 9.64 -6.91 -8.53
N LEU A 134 10.06 -7.72 -7.54
CA LEU A 134 10.84 -7.23 -6.41
C LEU A 134 12.20 -6.69 -6.84
N GLU A 135 12.91 -7.39 -7.72
CA GLU A 135 14.21 -6.96 -8.23
C GLU A 135 14.08 -5.70 -9.11
N ASP A 136 13.07 -5.65 -9.99
CA ASP A 136 12.75 -4.47 -10.80
C ASP A 136 12.51 -3.22 -9.93
N PHE A 137 11.61 -3.35 -8.94
CA PHE A 137 11.32 -2.27 -7.99
C PHE A 137 12.56 -1.82 -7.22
N LYS A 138 13.38 -2.76 -6.74
CA LYS A 138 14.60 -2.45 -5.98
C LYS A 138 15.75 -1.90 -6.83
N SER A 139 15.72 -2.11 -8.14
CA SER A 139 16.72 -1.58 -9.07
C SER A 139 16.46 -0.12 -9.46
N THR A 140 15.24 0.38 -9.20
CA THR A 140 14.85 1.74 -9.59
C THR A 140 15.51 2.79 -8.68
N PRO A 141 16.20 3.83 -9.23
CA PRO A 141 16.88 4.85 -8.42
C PRO A 141 15.98 5.59 -7.43
N ASP A 142 14.72 5.82 -7.82
CA ASP A 142 13.72 6.56 -7.04
C ASP A 142 12.87 5.65 -6.12
N MET A 143 13.31 4.42 -5.82
CA MET A 143 12.55 3.44 -5.05
C MET A 143 11.87 4.00 -3.78
N GLU A 144 12.57 4.88 -3.06
CA GLU A 144 12.09 5.48 -1.81
C GLU A 144 11.06 6.61 -2.00
N THR A 145 11.11 7.34 -3.12
CA THR A 145 10.37 8.60 -3.32
C THR A 145 9.42 8.58 -4.50
N GLY A 146 9.55 7.62 -5.42
CA GLY A 146 8.75 7.49 -6.62
C GLY A 146 7.33 6.97 -6.39
N LEU A 147 6.53 6.94 -7.45
CA LEU A 147 5.14 6.52 -7.45
C LEU A 147 5.02 5.01 -7.50
N VAL A 148 4.26 4.43 -6.57
CA VAL A 148 3.78 3.04 -6.68
C VAL A 148 2.56 3.09 -7.59
N ASN A 149 2.79 3.19 -8.90
CA ASN A 149 1.80 3.41 -9.97
C ASN A 149 0.86 2.21 -10.23
N ILE A 150 0.61 1.37 -9.22
CA ILE A 150 -0.16 0.13 -9.35
C ILE A 150 -1.62 0.38 -9.73
N ILE A 151 -2.23 1.47 -9.28
CA ILE A 151 -3.61 1.83 -9.63
C ILE A 151 -3.73 2.14 -11.12
N GLU A 152 -2.78 2.92 -11.65
CA GLU A 152 -2.69 3.23 -13.07
C GLU A 152 -2.50 1.96 -13.90
N VAL A 153 -1.53 1.11 -13.56
CA VAL A 153 -1.24 -0.13 -14.29
C VAL A 153 -2.46 -1.06 -14.31
N MET A 154 -3.13 -1.23 -13.16
CA MET A 154 -4.28 -2.14 -13.07
C MET A 154 -5.53 -1.62 -13.79
N SER A 155 -5.70 -0.29 -13.88
CA SER A 155 -6.83 0.29 -14.62
C SER A 155 -6.86 -0.12 -16.10
N SER A 156 -5.70 -0.45 -16.67
CA SER A 156 -5.54 -0.85 -18.07
C SER A 156 -5.30 -2.36 -18.26
N ALA A 157 -5.17 -3.13 -17.17
CA ALA A 157 -4.78 -4.54 -17.23
C ALA A 157 -5.89 -5.49 -17.73
N GLY A 158 -7.17 -5.10 -17.55
CA GLY A 158 -8.33 -5.86 -18.03
C GLY A 158 -8.49 -7.25 -17.37
N VAL A 159 -8.05 -7.42 -16.13
CA VAL A 159 -8.13 -8.69 -15.38
C VAL A 159 -9.39 -8.76 -14.50
N PRO A 160 -9.85 -9.97 -14.10
CA PRO A 160 -10.93 -10.13 -13.13
C PRO A 160 -10.64 -9.46 -11.78
N MET A 161 -11.70 -9.03 -11.09
CA MET A 161 -11.67 -8.34 -9.80
C MET A 161 -10.76 -9.01 -8.75
N ASP A 162 -10.93 -10.31 -8.51
CA ASP A 162 -10.14 -11.03 -7.49
C ASP A 162 -8.64 -11.01 -7.81
N SER A 163 -8.32 -11.08 -9.10
CA SER A 163 -6.95 -11.03 -9.60
C SER A 163 -6.33 -9.64 -9.43
N GLU A 164 -7.11 -8.59 -9.70
CA GLU A 164 -6.68 -7.20 -9.53
C GLU A 164 -6.39 -6.88 -8.06
N ILE A 165 -7.30 -7.26 -7.14
CA ILE A 165 -7.14 -7.04 -5.70
C ILE A 165 -5.88 -7.73 -5.19
N LEU A 166 -5.67 -8.99 -5.61
CA LEU A 166 -4.56 -9.81 -5.19
C LEU A 166 -3.23 -9.23 -5.67
N THR A 167 -3.14 -8.78 -6.93
CA THR A 167 -1.95 -8.11 -7.48
C THR A 167 -1.68 -6.77 -6.79
N LYS A 168 -2.70 -5.92 -6.62
CA LYS A 168 -2.57 -4.64 -5.90
C LYS A 168 -2.04 -4.85 -4.49
N ARG A 169 -2.63 -5.77 -3.73
CA ARG A 169 -2.21 -6.08 -2.37
C ARG A 169 -0.75 -6.52 -2.34
N THR A 170 -0.33 -7.42 -3.23
CA THR A 170 1.05 -7.91 -3.28
C THR A 170 2.06 -6.79 -3.56
N VAL A 171 1.80 -5.93 -4.54
CA VAL A 171 2.70 -4.81 -4.89
C VAL A 171 2.73 -3.74 -3.80
N ILE A 172 1.60 -3.43 -3.18
CA ILE A 172 1.52 -2.47 -2.08
C ILE A 172 2.28 -3.00 -0.85
N SER A 173 2.05 -4.27 -0.47
CA SER A 173 2.78 -4.92 0.63
C SER A 173 4.28 -4.93 0.39
N MET A 174 4.72 -5.21 -0.85
CA MET A 174 6.11 -5.13 -1.26
C MET A 174 6.67 -3.73 -1.03
N ALA A 175 6.05 -2.70 -1.59
CA ALA A 175 6.52 -1.32 -1.49
C ALA A 175 6.64 -0.86 -0.03
N MET A 176 5.66 -1.21 0.82
CA MET A 176 5.73 -0.94 2.26
C MET A 176 6.95 -1.60 2.93
N LYS A 177 7.16 -2.90 2.67
CA LYS A 177 8.22 -3.68 3.32
C LYS A 177 9.61 -3.29 2.84
N VAL A 178 9.73 -2.97 1.56
CA VAL A 178 10.98 -2.49 0.96
C VAL A 178 11.38 -1.14 1.57
N ARG A 179 10.48 -0.14 1.56
CA ARG A 179 10.76 1.21 2.07
C ARG A 179 10.94 1.28 3.59
N ALA A 180 10.30 0.39 4.35
CA ALA A 180 10.53 0.29 5.79
C ALA A 180 11.92 -0.31 6.12
N GLY A 181 12.56 -1.00 5.17
CA GLY A 181 13.67 -1.90 5.43
C GLY A 181 15.06 -1.27 5.31
N LYS A 182 15.63 -0.74 6.41
CA LYS A 182 17.06 -0.32 6.45
C LYS A 182 18.04 -1.49 6.53
N ALA A 183 18.98 -1.64 5.60
CA ALA A 183 19.98 -2.71 5.61
C ALA A 183 21.40 -2.16 5.76
N PHE A 184 22.22 -2.82 6.58
CA PHE A 184 23.59 -2.37 6.87
C PHE A 184 24.64 -3.43 6.53
N THR A 185 24.26 -4.71 6.44
CA THR A 185 25.14 -5.81 6.05
C THR A 185 24.56 -6.67 4.91
N LYS A 186 25.41 -7.49 4.30
CA LYS A 186 24.99 -8.45 3.26
C LYS A 186 24.04 -9.52 3.80
N VAL A 187 24.27 -10.00 5.03
CA VAL A 187 23.39 -10.98 5.68
C VAL A 187 22.01 -10.37 5.94
N ASP A 188 21.96 -9.09 6.36
CA ASP A 188 20.69 -8.37 6.49
C ASP A 188 19.95 -8.29 5.16
N MET A 189 20.66 -8.06 4.05
CA MET A 189 20.07 -7.96 2.72
C MET A 189 19.43 -9.28 2.28
N GLU A 190 20.10 -10.41 2.51
CA GLU A 190 19.56 -11.74 2.19
C GLU A 190 18.32 -12.07 3.03
N GLN A 191 18.38 -11.83 4.34
CA GLN A 191 17.23 -12.04 5.22
C GLN A 191 16.06 -11.12 4.86
N LYS A 192 16.32 -9.86 4.55
CA LYS A 192 15.29 -8.90 4.11
C LYS A 192 14.65 -9.33 2.80
N LYS A 193 15.44 -9.83 1.84
CA LYS A 193 14.91 -10.36 0.59
C LYS A 193 13.97 -11.53 0.89
N LEU A 194 14.38 -12.46 1.76
CA LEU A 194 13.51 -13.57 2.18
C LEU A 194 12.21 -13.08 2.84
N ASP A 195 12.30 -12.11 3.75
CA ASP A 195 11.12 -11.54 4.41
C ASP A 195 10.20 -10.81 3.42
N GLN A 196 10.76 -10.10 2.45
CA GLN A 196 10.02 -9.43 1.35
C GLN A 196 9.29 -10.47 0.49
N MET A 197 9.99 -11.51 0.06
CA MET A 197 9.42 -12.61 -0.73
C MET A 197 8.31 -13.33 0.03
N ASN A 198 8.52 -13.63 1.31
CA ASN A 198 7.52 -14.27 2.17
C ASN A 198 6.26 -13.39 2.31
N LEU A 199 6.42 -12.10 2.55
CA LEU A 199 5.29 -11.16 2.65
C LEU A 199 4.51 -11.06 1.33
N MET A 200 5.20 -10.98 0.20
CA MET A 200 4.58 -10.92 -1.13
C MET A 200 3.82 -12.21 -1.43
N MET A 201 4.43 -13.37 -1.16
CA MET A 201 3.79 -14.68 -1.32
C MET A 201 2.55 -14.81 -0.42
N SER A 202 2.63 -14.39 0.85
CA SER A 202 1.47 -14.35 1.75
C SER A 202 0.37 -13.42 1.27
N SER A 203 0.73 -12.23 0.77
CA SER A 203 -0.21 -11.27 0.20
C SER A 203 -0.96 -11.86 -1.00
N TYR A 204 -0.24 -12.61 -1.83
CA TYR A 204 -0.80 -13.29 -2.98
C TYR A 204 -1.73 -14.44 -2.56
N LEU A 205 -1.38 -15.18 -1.51
CA LEU A 205 -2.12 -16.37 -1.06
C LEU A 205 -3.25 -16.08 -0.04
N ALA A 206 -3.37 -14.86 0.48
CA ALA A 206 -4.29 -14.56 1.59
C ALA A 206 -5.78 -14.89 1.30
N ASP A 207 -6.24 -14.66 0.06
CA ASP A 207 -7.65 -14.81 -0.34
C ASP A 207 -7.94 -16.01 -1.24
N VAL A 208 -6.98 -16.92 -1.43
CA VAL A 208 -7.17 -18.07 -2.33
C VAL A 208 -8.32 -18.98 -1.88
N GLY A 209 -8.69 -18.93 -0.59
CA GLY A 209 -9.85 -19.60 -0.03
C GLY A 209 -11.17 -19.19 -0.69
N TYR A 210 -11.29 -17.98 -1.25
CA TYR A 210 -12.47 -17.57 -2.00
C TYR A 210 -12.77 -18.45 -3.21
N THR A 211 -11.75 -19.10 -3.79
CA THR A 211 -11.94 -20.07 -4.89
C THR A 211 -12.77 -21.29 -4.47
N GLN A 212 -12.83 -21.60 -3.17
CA GLN A 212 -13.57 -22.71 -2.58
C GLN A 212 -14.86 -22.26 -1.88
N MET A 213 -15.21 -20.97 -1.95
CA MET A 213 -16.34 -20.38 -1.25
C MET A 213 -17.36 -19.81 -2.22
N LYS A 214 -18.63 -19.81 -1.82
CA LYS A 214 -19.70 -19.09 -2.52
C LYS A 214 -19.83 -17.71 -1.90
N ILE A 215 -19.04 -16.76 -2.39
CA ILE A 215 -19.01 -15.39 -1.85
C ILE A 215 -20.26 -14.62 -2.28
N PRO A 216 -21.06 -14.11 -1.34
CA PRO A 216 -22.17 -13.21 -1.66
C PRO A 216 -21.63 -11.92 -2.28
N MET A 217 -22.30 -11.45 -3.34
CA MET A 217 -21.86 -10.29 -4.14
C MET A 217 -22.72 -9.04 -3.91
N GLU A 218 -23.60 -9.07 -2.91
CA GLU A 218 -24.48 -7.95 -2.57
C GLU A 218 -23.88 -7.00 -1.53
N ARG A 219 -24.33 -5.75 -1.52
CA ARG A 219 -23.80 -4.68 -0.66
C ARG A 219 -24.09 -4.92 0.82
N ASP A 220 -25.32 -5.31 1.13
CA ASP A 220 -25.84 -5.39 2.49
C ASP A 220 -25.96 -6.86 2.91
N LEU A 221 -24.83 -7.42 3.36
CA LEU A 221 -24.75 -8.81 3.80
C LEU A 221 -25.53 -9.05 5.09
N LYS A 222 -26.18 -10.21 5.16
CA LYS A 222 -26.73 -10.72 6.42
C LYS A 222 -25.60 -11.08 7.39
N ALA A 223 -25.93 -11.14 8.68
CA ALA A 223 -24.96 -11.49 9.72
C ALA A 223 -24.31 -12.86 9.46
N GLU A 224 -25.09 -13.84 9.01
CA GLU A 224 -24.64 -15.20 8.71
C GLU A 224 -23.69 -15.23 7.50
N GLU A 225 -23.96 -14.42 6.49
CA GLU A 225 -23.11 -14.28 5.29
C GLU A 225 -21.77 -13.64 5.65
N PHE A 226 -21.80 -12.62 6.53
CA PHE A 226 -20.59 -12.00 7.02
C PHE A 226 -19.74 -12.99 7.84
N GLU A 227 -20.36 -13.76 8.74
CA GLU A 227 -19.66 -14.81 9.49
C GLU A 227 -19.15 -15.94 8.58
N TYR A 228 -19.84 -16.23 7.47
CA TYR A 228 -19.35 -17.16 6.46
C TYR A 228 -18.07 -16.64 5.78
N ILE A 229 -18.06 -15.38 5.31
CA ILE A 229 -16.88 -14.75 4.68
C ILE A 229 -15.68 -14.74 5.63
N LYS A 230 -15.87 -14.50 6.93
CA LYS A 230 -14.78 -14.51 7.94
C LYS A 230 -14.03 -15.84 8.07
N ASN A 231 -14.49 -16.92 7.43
CA ASN A 231 -13.79 -18.20 7.39
C ASN A 231 -12.68 -18.26 6.34
N HIS A 232 -12.64 -17.33 5.37
CA HIS A 232 -11.67 -17.41 4.28
C HIS A 232 -10.20 -17.47 4.73
N PRO A 233 -9.73 -16.81 5.83
CA PRO A 233 -8.33 -16.94 6.23
C PRO A 233 -8.00 -18.38 6.66
N ILE A 234 -8.95 -19.07 7.29
CA ILE A 234 -8.80 -20.47 7.69
C ILE A 234 -8.80 -21.36 6.45
N ILE A 235 -9.69 -21.11 5.48
CA ILE A 235 -9.77 -21.89 4.24
C ILE A 235 -8.52 -21.70 3.39
N SER A 236 -8.08 -20.46 3.17
CA SER A 236 -6.81 -20.12 2.48
C SER A 236 -5.63 -20.82 3.14
N TYR A 237 -5.53 -20.78 4.47
CA TYR A 237 -4.49 -21.49 5.21
C TYR A 237 -4.56 -23.01 4.98
N LEU A 238 -5.74 -23.63 5.09
CA LEU A 238 -5.88 -25.08 4.90
C LEU A 238 -5.54 -25.54 3.47
N MET A 239 -5.68 -24.66 2.48
CA MET A 239 -5.25 -24.94 1.10
C MET A 239 -3.73 -25.01 0.95
N ILE A 240 -2.97 -24.37 1.83
CA ILE A 240 -1.50 -24.28 1.75
C ILE A 240 -0.77 -25.02 2.88
N ALA A 241 -1.46 -25.38 3.96
CA ALA A 241 -0.86 -25.93 5.17
C ALA A 241 -0.23 -27.32 4.99
N ASN A 242 -0.64 -28.07 3.95
CA ASN A 242 -0.05 -29.38 3.65
C ASN A 242 1.15 -29.30 2.68
N LEU A 243 1.65 -28.10 2.39
CA LEU A 243 2.81 -27.89 1.53
C LEU A 243 4.08 -27.80 2.41
N PRO A 244 4.96 -28.82 2.37
CA PRO A 244 6.12 -28.89 3.26
C PRO A 244 7.20 -27.87 2.91
N ASP A 245 7.32 -27.50 1.64
CA ASP A 245 8.35 -26.58 1.14
C ASP A 245 7.96 -25.10 1.28
N LEU A 246 6.77 -24.81 1.82
CA LEU A 246 6.30 -23.46 2.01
C LEU A 246 6.65 -22.98 3.42
N ASP A 247 7.33 -21.84 3.51
CA ASP A 247 7.77 -21.23 4.76
C ASP A 247 6.60 -21.06 5.76
N ASP A 248 6.85 -21.39 7.03
CA ASP A 248 5.83 -21.34 8.07
C ASP A 248 5.34 -19.93 8.37
N ASN A 249 6.17 -18.91 8.13
CA ASN A 249 5.78 -17.51 8.21
C ASN A 249 4.70 -17.21 7.16
N ILE A 250 4.81 -17.77 5.95
CA ILE A 250 3.82 -17.54 4.90
C ILE A 250 2.44 -18.03 5.34
N LYS A 251 2.39 -19.24 5.89
CA LYS A 251 1.16 -19.87 6.40
C LYS A 251 0.58 -19.09 7.59
N THR A 252 1.44 -18.62 8.49
CA THR A 252 1.06 -17.79 9.65
C THR A 252 0.43 -16.48 9.19
N LEU A 253 1.02 -15.81 8.21
CA LEU A 253 0.51 -14.56 7.65
C LEU A 253 -0.83 -14.75 6.94
N VAL A 254 -0.96 -15.77 6.07
CA VAL A 254 -2.23 -16.10 5.39
C VAL A 254 -3.34 -16.39 6.40
N LEU A 255 -3.06 -17.12 7.49
CA LEU A 255 -4.07 -17.43 8.50
C LEU A 255 -4.55 -16.20 9.29
N ASN A 256 -3.69 -15.20 9.47
CA ASN A 256 -3.91 -14.09 10.41
C ASN A 256 -4.07 -12.71 9.75
N HIS A 257 -4.12 -12.62 8.42
CA HIS A 257 -4.07 -11.34 7.68
C HIS A 257 -5.22 -10.35 7.95
N HIS A 258 -6.29 -10.76 8.65
CA HIS A 258 -7.36 -9.88 9.14
C HIS A 258 -7.30 -9.61 10.65
N ARG A 259 -6.14 -9.82 11.28
CA ARG A 259 -5.89 -9.54 12.71
C ARG A 259 -4.85 -8.44 12.95
N PRO A 260 -4.97 -7.25 12.34
CA PRO A 260 -4.10 -6.13 12.70
C PRO A 260 -4.13 -5.90 14.22
N HIS A 261 -2.96 -5.90 14.86
CA HIS A 261 -2.85 -5.87 16.33
C HIS A 261 -3.25 -4.49 16.88
N LYS A 262 -4.54 -4.23 17.10
CA LYS A 262 -5.03 -2.98 17.70
C LYS A 262 -4.90 -2.91 19.24
N GLY A 263 -4.34 -3.94 19.87
CA GLY A 263 -4.36 -4.13 21.33
C GLY A 263 -5.69 -4.69 21.84
N GLU A 264 -5.95 -4.54 23.14
CA GLU A 264 -7.18 -4.99 23.80
C GLU A 264 -8.39 -4.05 23.53
N GLY A 265 -9.61 -4.58 23.63
CA GLY A 265 -10.86 -3.83 23.46
C GLY A 265 -11.60 -4.09 22.14
N MET A 266 -12.61 -3.26 21.84
CA MET A 266 -13.44 -3.40 20.63
C MET A 266 -12.61 -3.26 19.35
N ASN A 267 -12.62 -4.28 18.50
CA ASN A 267 -11.87 -4.33 17.25
C ASN A 267 -12.59 -5.17 16.19
N ASN A 268 -12.14 -5.05 14.95
CA ASN A 268 -12.67 -5.78 13.80
C ASN A 268 -11.86 -7.04 13.45
N ASN A 269 -11.00 -7.53 14.34
CA ASN A 269 -10.10 -8.63 14.00
C ASN A 269 -10.87 -9.93 13.81
N TYR A 270 -10.50 -10.69 12.78
CA TYR A 270 -11.00 -12.05 12.61
C TYR A 270 -9.97 -12.94 11.89
N PRO A 271 -10.05 -14.26 12.10
CA PRO A 271 -10.87 -14.94 13.11
C PRO A 271 -10.36 -14.64 14.55
N GLN A 272 -11.27 -14.60 15.52
CA GLN A 272 -10.91 -14.37 16.93
C GLN A 272 -10.05 -15.52 17.47
N PRO A 273 -9.02 -15.28 18.31
CA PRO A 273 -8.04 -16.30 18.70
C PRO A 273 -8.68 -17.59 19.25
N LYS A 274 -9.66 -17.45 20.16
CA LYS A 274 -10.37 -18.60 20.75
C LYS A 274 -11.12 -19.42 19.70
N VAL A 275 -11.84 -18.73 18.80
CA VAL A 275 -12.61 -19.37 17.70
C VAL A 275 -11.66 -20.05 16.72
N LEU A 276 -10.54 -19.39 16.38
CA LEU A 276 -9.52 -19.92 15.50
C LEU A 276 -8.90 -21.19 16.07
N ILE A 277 -8.43 -21.17 17.32
CA ILE A 277 -7.86 -22.34 18.00
C ILE A 277 -8.86 -23.50 18.05
N HIS A 278 -10.12 -23.22 18.35
CA HIS A 278 -11.16 -24.25 18.37
C HIS A 278 -11.31 -24.91 16.98
N LYS A 279 -11.49 -24.11 15.92
CA LYS A 279 -11.61 -24.62 14.54
C LYS A 279 -10.39 -25.41 14.10
N LEU A 280 -9.20 -24.91 14.39
CA LEU A 280 -7.95 -25.62 14.10
C LEU A 280 -7.86 -26.96 14.83
N ASN A 281 -8.25 -27.03 16.11
CA ASN A 281 -8.31 -28.30 16.83
C ASN A 281 -9.31 -29.27 16.21
N VAL A 282 -10.48 -28.81 15.75
CA VAL A 282 -11.44 -29.67 15.04
C VAL A 282 -10.80 -30.29 13.78
N TYR A 283 -10.08 -29.51 12.98
CA TYR A 283 -9.37 -30.04 11.80
C TYR A 283 -8.23 -30.98 12.19
N LYS A 284 -7.47 -30.65 13.25
CA LYS A 284 -6.40 -31.49 13.77
C LYS A 284 -6.94 -32.87 14.20
N GLU A 285 -8.00 -32.90 15.00
CA GLU A 285 -8.61 -34.15 15.46
C GLU A 285 -9.22 -34.95 14.32
N LYS A 286 -9.79 -34.28 13.31
CA LYS A 286 -10.32 -34.93 12.11
C LYS A 286 -9.25 -35.69 11.31
N TYR A 287 -8.03 -35.16 11.24
CA TYR A 287 -6.98 -35.70 10.37
C TYR A 287 -5.82 -36.38 11.12
N LYS A 288 -5.88 -36.49 12.46
CA LYS A 288 -4.77 -37.00 13.28
C LYS A 288 -4.34 -38.43 12.92
N ASP A 289 -5.28 -39.25 12.47
CA ASP A 289 -5.06 -40.66 12.13
C ASP A 289 -4.83 -40.88 10.62
N ASP A 290 -4.86 -39.82 9.80
CA ASP A 290 -4.59 -39.90 8.36
C ASP A 290 -3.09 -39.71 8.07
N PRO A 291 -2.36 -40.77 7.66
CA PRO A 291 -0.93 -40.67 7.37
C PRO A 291 -0.59 -39.73 6.21
N LYS A 292 -1.57 -39.41 5.33
CA LYS A 292 -1.38 -38.43 4.25
C LYS A 292 -1.50 -36.98 4.72
N LYS A 293 -1.90 -36.76 5.98
CA LYS A 293 -2.15 -35.43 6.56
C LYS A 293 -1.24 -35.12 7.74
N THR A 294 -0.18 -35.91 7.97
CA THR A 294 0.78 -35.67 9.05
C THR A 294 1.40 -34.27 9.00
N VAL A 295 1.74 -33.76 7.80
CA VAL A 295 2.27 -32.40 7.61
C VAL A 295 1.23 -31.35 8.04
N LEU A 296 -0.01 -31.47 7.56
CA LEU A 296 -1.11 -30.60 7.96
C LEU A 296 -1.32 -30.59 9.49
N VAL A 297 -1.36 -31.77 10.12
CA VAL A 297 -1.59 -31.90 11.56
C VAL A 297 -0.47 -31.24 12.36
N ALA A 298 0.78 -31.43 11.96
CA ALA A 298 1.94 -30.79 12.58
C ALA A 298 1.92 -29.27 12.40
N ASP A 299 1.56 -28.77 11.22
CA ASP A 299 1.44 -27.34 10.95
C ASP A 299 0.34 -26.70 11.81
N ILE A 300 -0.84 -27.33 11.89
CA ILE A 300 -1.93 -26.88 12.76
C ILE A 300 -1.47 -26.78 14.22
N GLN A 301 -0.74 -27.78 14.73
CA GLN A 301 -0.20 -27.73 16.09
C GLN A 301 0.75 -26.55 16.29
N LYS A 302 1.60 -26.27 15.30
CA LYS A 302 2.50 -25.11 15.30
C LYS A 302 1.74 -23.78 15.29
N GLN A 303 0.73 -23.64 14.43
CA GLN A 303 -0.10 -22.43 14.36
C GLN A 303 -0.87 -22.18 15.68
N ILE A 304 -1.45 -23.23 16.28
CA ILE A 304 -2.11 -23.13 17.59
C ILE A 304 -1.12 -22.63 18.64
N ARG A 305 0.11 -23.16 18.66
CA ARG A 305 1.15 -22.72 19.60
C ARG A 305 1.49 -21.24 19.39
N ASN A 306 1.73 -20.81 18.15
CA ASN A 306 2.04 -19.42 17.83
C ASN A 306 0.94 -18.45 18.30
N ILE A 307 -0.34 -18.83 18.12
CA ILE A 307 -1.47 -18.02 18.59
C ILE A 307 -1.52 -17.96 20.11
N LEU A 308 -1.31 -19.08 20.81
CA LEU A 308 -1.34 -19.15 22.28
C LEU A 308 -0.18 -18.38 22.93
N THR A 309 1.01 -18.42 22.33
CA THR A 309 2.19 -17.70 22.84
C THR A 309 2.29 -16.27 22.31
N ASN A 310 1.31 -15.81 21.53
CA ASN A 310 1.31 -14.52 20.84
C ASN A 310 2.59 -14.28 20.01
N ASN A 311 3.19 -15.36 19.48
CA ASN A 311 4.37 -15.30 18.61
C ASN A 311 3.91 -15.15 17.16
N LEU A 312 3.38 -13.97 16.82
CA LEU A 312 2.86 -13.64 15.51
C LEU A 312 3.63 -12.45 14.91
N PRO A 313 3.91 -12.46 13.59
CA PRO A 313 4.55 -11.35 12.89
C PRO A 313 3.56 -10.19 12.70
N MET A 314 3.21 -9.51 13.79
CA MET A 314 2.11 -8.53 13.82
C MET A 314 2.29 -7.36 12.87
N GLU A 315 3.54 -6.96 12.60
CA GLU A 315 3.84 -5.90 11.63
C GLU A 315 3.44 -6.31 10.21
N ASP A 316 3.87 -7.50 9.78
CA ASP A 316 3.56 -8.04 8.45
C ASP A 316 2.08 -8.36 8.29
N ILE A 317 1.41 -8.83 9.35
CA ILE A 317 -0.05 -8.96 9.38
C ILE A 317 -0.72 -7.60 9.12
N GLY A 318 -0.22 -6.54 9.78
CA GLY A 318 -0.70 -5.17 9.58
C GLY A 318 -0.53 -4.70 8.14
N VAL A 319 0.64 -4.95 7.54
CA VAL A 319 0.96 -4.61 6.14
C VAL A 319 -0.01 -5.28 5.18
N ILE A 320 -0.19 -6.61 5.26
CA ILE A 320 -1.11 -7.35 4.37
C ILE A 320 -2.55 -6.86 4.53
N SER A 321 -2.99 -6.62 5.77
CA SER A 321 -4.35 -6.16 6.07
C SER A 321 -4.65 -4.81 5.44
N ILE A 322 -3.78 -3.81 5.67
CA ILE A 322 -4.02 -2.44 5.18
C ILE A 322 -3.83 -2.34 3.66
N ALA A 323 -2.85 -3.05 3.11
CA ALA A 323 -2.67 -3.18 1.66
C ALA A 323 -3.90 -3.83 1.00
N GLY A 324 -4.48 -4.84 1.64
CA GLY A 324 -5.71 -5.49 1.19
C GLY A 324 -6.93 -4.57 1.24
N GLU A 325 -7.09 -3.78 2.30
CA GLU A 325 -8.20 -2.81 2.38
C GLU A 325 -8.06 -1.72 1.30
N PHE A 326 -6.85 -1.18 1.08
CA PHE A 326 -6.62 -0.21 0.00
C PHE A 326 -6.87 -0.82 -1.39
N ALA A 327 -6.35 -2.03 -1.65
CA ALA A 327 -6.57 -2.75 -2.90
C ALA A 327 -8.06 -3.00 -3.16
N SER A 328 -8.83 -3.39 -2.14
CA SER A 328 -10.27 -3.59 -2.25
C SER A 328 -11.02 -2.27 -2.52
N LEU A 329 -10.69 -1.20 -1.80
CA LEU A 329 -11.33 0.13 -1.95
C LEU A 329 -11.11 0.72 -3.35
N THR A 330 -9.91 0.57 -3.89
CA THR A 330 -9.50 1.11 -5.20
C THR A 330 -9.73 0.14 -6.36
N THR A 331 -10.41 -0.98 -6.14
CA THR A 331 -10.84 -1.92 -7.19
C THR A 331 -12.35 -1.90 -7.30
N ARG A 332 -12.85 -1.96 -8.55
CA ARG A 332 -14.28 -2.05 -8.82
C ARG A 332 -14.82 -3.36 -8.27
N GLN A 333 -15.84 -3.27 -7.42
CA GLN A 333 -16.57 -4.40 -6.86
C GLN A 333 -17.89 -4.56 -7.61
N ALA A 334 -18.50 -5.75 -7.55
CA ALA A 334 -19.83 -5.98 -8.14
C ALA A 334 -20.92 -5.02 -7.60
N TRP A 335 -20.77 -4.58 -6.36
CA TRP A 335 -21.74 -3.75 -5.62
C TRP A 335 -21.27 -2.30 -5.41
N ARG A 336 -20.10 -1.92 -5.92
CA ARG A 336 -19.51 -0.59 -5.69
C ARG A 336 -18.40 -0.27 -6.70
N GLU A 337 -18.45 0.93 -7.27
CA GLU A 337 -17.36 1.46 -8.10
C GLU A 337 -16.06 1.67 -7.31
N ALA A 338 -14.92 1.64 -8.00
CA ALA A 338 -13.62 1.92 -7.38
C ALA A 338 -13.61 3.34 -6.79
N PHE A 339 -13.08 3.50 -5.57
CA PHE A 339 -12.87 4.83 -5.00
C PHE A 339 -11.59 5.45 -5.56
N ASP A 340 -11.59 6.78 -5.62
CA ASP A 340 -10.37 7.56 -5.78
C ASP A 340 -9.35 7.22 -4.66
N PRO A 341 -8.04 7.14 -4.94
CA PRO A 341 -7.00 6.83 -3.95
C PRO A 341 -7.05 7.70 -2.69
N LEU A 342 -7.28 9.02 -2.81
CA LEU A 342 -7.34 9.93 -1.65
C LEU A 342 -8.55 9.60 -0.77
N VAL A 343 -9.69 9.29 -1.39
CA VAL A 343 -10.90 8.85 -0.68
C VAL A 343 -10.65 7.51 0.02
N ALA A 344 -9.97 6.57 -0.63
CA ALA A 344 -9.60 5.30 -0.01
C ALA A 344 -8.69 5.50 1.22
N MET A 345 -7.72 6.41 1.17
CA MET A 345 -6.87 6.78 2.32
C MET A 345 -7.73 7.30 3.49
N LYS A 346 -8.65 8.24 3.23
CA LYS A 346 -9.57 8.76 4.27
C LYS A 346 -10.43 7.65 4.88
N LEU A 347 -10.98 6.75 4.07
CA LEU A 347 -11.82 5.64 4.55
C LEU A 347 -11.05 4.65 5.42
N ILE A 348 -9.79 4.33 5.08
CA ILE A 348 -8.92 3.50 5.91
C ILE A 348 -8.66 4.19 7.27
N LEU A 349 -8.34 5.48 7.25
CA LEU A 349 -8.14 6.26 8.47
C LEU A 349 -9.41 6.28 9.33
N ASN A 350 -10.58 6.51 8.74
CA ASN A 350 -11.86 6.57 9.44
C ASN A 350 -12.28 5.20 10.04
N ASN A 351 -11.84 4.10 9.45
CA ASN A 351 -12.00 2.74 10.00
C ASN A 351 -10.93 2.36 11.03
N SER A 352 -9.84 3.13 11.09
CA SER A 352 -8.64 2.76 11.84
C SER A 352 -8.87 2.60 13.33
N PHE A 353 -9.84 3.35 13.90
CA PHE A 353 -10.16 3.25 15.32
C PHE A 353 -10.51 1.83 15.74
N PHE A 354 -11.04 0.97 14.87
CA PHE A 354 -11.38 -0.42 15.19
C PHE A 354 -10.48 -1.45 14.49
N ALA A 355 -9.67 -1.04 13.50
CA ALA A 355 -8.90 -1.93 12.67
C ALA A 355 -7.40 -1.90 12.97
N TYR A 356 -6.76 -0.74 12.98
CA TYR A 356 -5.29 -0.68 12.90
C TYR A 356 -4.65 -0.05 14.14
N ASN A 357 -3.47 -0.55 14.51
CA ASN A 357 -2.61 0.19 15.42
C ASN A 357 -1.95 1.37 14.73
N GLU A 358 -1.46 2.29 15.56
CA GLU A 358 -0.81 3.51 15.11
C GLU A 358 0.45 3.26 14.28
N LYS A 359 1.27 2.25 14.62
CA LYS A 359 2.46 1.89 13.84
C LYS A 359 2.10 1.52 12.40
N THR A 360 1.12 0.63 12.22
CA THR A 360 0.68 0.15 10.89
C THR A 360 0.16 1.30 10.05
N LEU A 361 -0.67 2.18 10.63
CA LEU A 361 -1.20 3.35 9.93
C LEU A 361 -0.08 4.31 9.54
N ARG A 362 0.79 4.65 10.49
CA ARG A 362 1.91 5.56 10.25
C ARG A 362 2.80 5.01 9.14
N ASP A 363 3.24 3.77 9.26
CA ASP A 363 4.11 3.13 8.27
C ASP A 363 3.44 3.07 6.88
N PHE A 364 2.12 2.88 6.80
CA PHE A 364 1.37 2.94 5.54
C PHE A 364 1.35 4.34 4.92
N TYR A 365 0.87 5.35 5.64
CA TYR A 365 0.78 6.71 5.10
C TYR A 365 2.17 7.32 4.86
N ASP A 366 3.16 6.95 5.67
CA ASP A 366 4.51 7.48 5.56
C ASP A 366 5.31 6.83 4.44
N HIS A 367 5.28 5.51 4.32
CA HIS A 367 6.10 4.87 3.28
C HIS A 367 5.45 4.95 1.91
N ILE A 368 4.12 4.91 1.80
CA ILE A 368 3.47 4.76 0.50
C ILE A 368 2.27 5.69 0.26
N GLY A 369 1.78 6.41 1.29
CA GLY A 369 0.59 7.27 1.21
C GLY A 369 0.63 8.26 0.04
N LEU A 370 1.69 9.08 -0.04
CA LEU A 370 1.91 10.01 -1.16
C LEU A 370 2.04 9.29 -2.50
N SER A 371 2.87 8.24 -2.54
CA SER A 371 3.19 7.54 -3.79
C SER A 371 2.00 6.81 -4.43
N LEU A 372 0.99 6.44 -3.65
CA LEU A 372 -0.26 5.84 -4.13
C LEU A 372 -1.29 6.90 -4.56
N CYS A 373 -1.06 8.16 -4.22
CA CYS A 373 -1.98 9.27 -4.48
C CYS A 373 -1.35 10.33 -5.39
N ASN A 374 -0.44 9.94 -6.29
CA ASN A 374 0.25 10.86 -7.20
C ASN A 374 0.90 12.06 -6.49
N ASN A 375 1.53 11.78 -5.33
CA ASN A 375 2.13 12.77 -4.43
C ASN A 375 1.16 13.82 -3.88
N GLN A 376 -0.14 13.58 -3.94
CA GLN A 376 -1.14 14.44 -3.31
C GLN A 376 -1.37 14.00 -1.86
N PRO A 377 -1.37 14.93 -0.89
CA PRO A 377 -1.68 14.61 0.48
C PRO A 377 -3.20 14.43 0.67
N PHE A 378 -3.61 13.35 1.35
CA PHE A 378 -5.02 13.03 1.60
C PHE A 378 -5.65 13.84 2.75
N ILE A 379 -4.80 14.47 3.58
CA ILE A 379 -5.19 15.50 4.55
C ILE A 379 -4.32 16.75 4.35
N ARG A 380 -4.88 17.92 4.65
CA ARG A 380 -4.27 19.22 4.38
C ARG A 380 -4.47 20.15 5.57
N GLU A 381 -3.71 21.25 5.59
CA GLU A 381 -3.96 22.35 6.50
C GLU A 381 -5.39 22.89 6.33
N GLY A 382 -6.06 23.14 7.43
CA GLY A 382 -7.47 23.54 7.46
C GLY A 382 -8.45 22.37 7.60
N ASP A 383 -8.04 21.12 7.35
CA ASP A 383 -8.96 19.99 7.49
C ASP A 383 -9.36 19.78 8.96
N PHE A 384 -10.63 19.46 9.17
CA PHE A 384 -11.13 19.02 10.46
C PHE A 384 -10.89 17.52 10.66
N VAL A 385 -10.35 17.17 11.82
CA VAL A 385 -10.04 15.79 12.18
C VAL A 385 -10.53 15.45 13.58
N ILE A 386 -10.75 14.16 13.81
CA ILE A 386 -11.06 13.63 15.13
C ILE A 386 -9.83 12.90 15.64
N VAL A 387 -9.37 13.33 16.82
CA VAL A 387 -8.30 12.65 17.55
C VAL A 387 -8.87 11.92 18.74
N VAL A 388 -8.21 10.82 19.12
CA VAL A 388 -8.49 10.13 20.38
C VAL A 388 -7.35 10.33 21.36
N THR A 389 -7.74 10.53 22.62
CA THR A 389 -6.87 10.44 23.80
C THR A 389 -7.39 9.37 24.74
N GLN A 390 -6.50 8.78 25.52
CA GLN A 390 -6.85 7.89 26.63
C GLN A 390 -6.32 8.50 27.93
N ASP A 391 -7.15 8.52 28.97
CA ASP A 391 -6.69 8.86 30.32
C ASP A 391 -6.03 7.66 31.02
N SER A 392 -5.57 7.89 32.25
CA SER A 392 -4.96 6.86 33.09
C SER A 392 -5.89 5.69 33.42
N ASN A 393 -7.21 5.87 33.27
CA ASN A 393 -8.24 4.85 33.50
C ASN A 393 -8.67 4.17 32.19
N GLN A 394 -7.90 4.33 31.11
CA GLN A 394 -8.18 3.82 29.75
C GLN A 394 -9.47 4.36 29.13
N LYS A 395 -10.06 5.41 29.70
CA LYS A 395 -11.25 6.03 29.12
C LYS A 395 -10.84 6.81 27.88
N VAL A 396 -11.52 6.51 26.77
CA VAL A 396 -11.28 7.15 25.47
C VAL A 396 -12.08 8.44 25.37
N PHE A 397 -11.42 9.53 24.96
CA PHE A 397 -12.04 10.80 24.64
C PHE A 397 -11.82 11.12 23.16
N PHE A 398 -12.84 11.67 22.51
CA PHE A 398 -12.80 12.09 21.12
C PHE A 398 -12.80 13.62 21.08
N GLU A 399 -11.76 14.18 20.46
CA GLU A 399 -11.55 15.62 20.35
C GLU A 399 -11.62 16.02 18.89
N VAL A 400 -12.35 17.09 18.59
CA VAL A 400 -12.37 17.71 17.27
C VAL A 400 -11.22 18.70 17.21
N CYS A 401 -10.41 18.61 16.17
CA CYS A 401 -9.28 19.50 15.92
C CYS A 401 -9.29 20.00 14.48
N ILE A 402 -8.58 21.09 14.22
CA ILE A 402 -8.22 21.57 12.88
C ILE A 402 -6.72 21.39 12.67
N ILE A 403 -6.32 20.95 11.48
CA ILE A 403 -4.91 20.87 11.09
C ILE A 403 -4.37 22.28 10.85
N ARG A 404 -3.32 22.65 11.58
CA ARG A 404 -2.67 23.97 11.47
C ARG A 404 -1.40 23.95 10.63
N GLU A 405 -0.62 22.89 10.73
CA GLU A 405 0.63 22.75 9.98
C GLU A 405 0.89 21.27 9.68
N MET A 406 1.31 20.99 8.45
CA MET A 406 1.68 19.65 8.00
C MET A 406 3.20 19.45 8.03
N TYR A 407 3.62 18.25 8.46
CA TYR A 407 5.02 17.84 8.52
C TYR A 407 5.28 16.61 7.64
N LYS A 408 6.50 16.06 7.70
CA LYS A 408 6.91 14.89 6.91
C LYS A 408 5.99 13.69 7.11
N THR A 409 5.46 13.54 8.33
CA THR A 409 4.55 12.47 8.70
C THR A 409 3.11 12.86 8.39
N GLN A 410 2.44 12.11 7.52
CA GLN A 410 1.12 12.52 7.03
C GLN A 410 0.05 12.53 8.13
N ILE A 411 0.13 11.65 9.12
CA ILE A 411 -0.89 11.52 10.18
C ILE A 411 -0.43 12.07 11.54
N ARG A 412 0.66 12.83 11.58
CA ARG A 412 1.15 13.50 12.80
C ARG A 412 1.41 15.00 12.60
N PRO A 413 0.41 15.78 12.18
CA PRO A 413 0.53 17.22 12.00
C PRO A 413 0.50 18.01 13.32
N MET A 414 0.64 19.33 13.22
CA MET A 414 0.23 20.25 14.28
C MET A 414 -1.28 20.49 14.20
N LEU A 415 -1.94 20.39 15.35
CA LEU A 415 -3.39 20.49 15.51
C LEU A 415 -3.74 21.63 16.47
N GLU A 416 -4.84 22.32 16.21
CA GLU A 416 -5.52 23.16 17.19
C GLU A 416 -6.83 22.50 17.60
N ARG A 417 -7.03 22.36 18.91
CA ARG A 417 -8.23 21.77 19.48
C ARG A 417 -9.42 22.71 19.37
N ILE A 418 -10.52 22.20 18.83
CA ILE A 418 -11.81 22.91 18.79
C ILE A 418 -12.67 22.52 19.99
N GLY A 419 -12.73 21.24 20.33
CA GLY A 419 -13.62 20.78 21.41
C GLY A 419 -13.66 19.26 21.57
N THR A 420 -14.61 18.77 22.35
CA THR A 420 -14.94 17.33 22.46
C THR A 420 -16.24 17.00 21.77
N ILE A 421 -16.34 15.79 21.22
CA ILE A 421 -17.57 15.28 20.62
C ILE A 421 -17.75 13.80 20.95
N LYS A 422 -18.98 13.28 20.95
CA LYS A 422 -19.26 11.85 21.08
C LYS A 422 -19.45 11.22 19.69
N PRO A 423 -18.77 10.11 19.38
CA PRO A 423 -19.01 9.37 18.16
C PRO A 423 -20.26 8.48 18.28
N ASN A 424 -20.90 8.23 17.14
CA ASN A 424 -21.93 7.21 16.98
C ASN A 424 -21.30 5.96 16.39
N PHE A 425 -21.33 4.85 17.12
CA PHE A 425 -20.82 3.57 16.61
C PHE A 425 -21.94 2.75 15.98
N SER A 426 -21.63 2.11 14.85
CA SER A 426 -22.51 1.11 14.22
C SER A 426 -21.78 -0.23 14.12
N ASN A 427 -22.53 -1.32 14.25
CA ASN A 427 -22.04 -2.68 14.04
C ASN A 427 -22.98 -3.44 13.10
N MET A 428 -22.76 -3.28 11.79
CA MET A 428 -23.44 -4.06 10.75
C MET A 428 -22.44 -5.07 10.18
N GLY A 429 -22.01 -6.01 11.02
CA GLY A 429 -20.91 -6.95 10.74
C GLY A 429 -19.53 -6.38 11.06
N LYS A 430 -19.23 -5.14 10.64
CA LYS A 430 -17.98 -4.42 10.95
C LYS A 430 -18.27 -3.22 11.86
N LEU A 431 -17.51 -3.08 12.95
CA LEU A 431 -17.53 -1.89 13.81
C LEU A 431 -16.97 -0.70 13.05
N ARG A 432 -17.68 0.43 13.08
CA ARG A 432 -17.23 1.69 12.49
C ARG A 432 -17.80 2.89 13.23
N ILE A 433 -17.14 4.03 13.07
CA ILE A 433 -17.72 5.34 13.38
C ILE A 433 -18.70 5.65 12.24
N SER A 434 -19.97 5.80 12.60
CA SER A 434 -21.08 6.07 11.64
C SER A 434 -21.46 7.55 11.56
N GLY A 435 -20.83 8.38 12.39
CA GLY A 435 -21.07 9.80 12.51
C GLY A 435 -20.82 10.27 13.94
N PHE A 436 -21.29 11.47 14.27
CA PHE A 436 -21.07 12.09 15.56
C PHE A 436 -22.34 12.76 16.08
N ASP A 437 -22.51 12.77 17.40
CA ASP A 437 -23.61 13.45 18.06
C ASP A 437 -23.30 14.96 18.21
N ILE A 438 -23.86 15.77 17.32
CA ILE A 438 -23.65 17.23 17.30
C ILE A 438 -24.09 17.89 18.61
N ALA A 439 -25.15 17.39 19.26
CA ALA A 439 -25.62 17.94 20.53
C ALA A 439 -24.62 17.73 21.68
N SER A 440 -23.68 16.79 21.52
CA SER A 440 -22.60 16.54 22.47
C SER A 440 -21.36 17.41 22.27
N LEU A 441 -21.30 18.22 21.20
CA LEU A 441 -20.17 19.09 20.90
C LEU A 441 -19.97 20.11 22.03
N LYS A 442 -18.79 20.08 22.65
CA LYS A 442 -18.39 21.05 23.67
C LYS A 442 -17.12 21.76 23.23
N LEU A 443 -17.27 23.04 22.89
CA LEU A 443 -16.17 23.90 22.49
C LEU A 443 -15.16 24.13 23.61
N ASP A 444 -13.88 24.15 23.24
CA ASP A 444 -12.79 24.57 24.12
C ASP A 444 -12.35 25.99 23.76
N ARG A 445 -12.60 26.91 24.69
CA ARG A 445 -12.20 28.32 24.52
C ARG A 445 -10.68 28.52 24.56
N ARG A 446 -9.91 27.56 25.08
CA ARG A 446 -8.46 27.68 25.23
C ARG A 446 -7.70 27.41 23.94
N LYS A 447 -8.34 26.76 22.94
CA LYS A 447 -7.74 26.42 21.64
C LYS A 447 -6.33 25.83 21.77
N ALA A 448 -6.21 24.78 22.58
CA ALA A 448 -4.92 24.14 22.84
C ALA A 448 -4.29 23.64 21.54
N VAL A 449 -2.98 23.88 21.38
CA VAL A 449 -2.21 23.41 20.22
C VAL A 449 -1.47 22.13 20.58
N TYR A 450 -1.57 21.12 19.72
CA TYR A 450 -0.90 19.83 19.84
C TYR A 450 0.05 19.66 18.66
N ASN A 451 1.33 19.45 18.92
CA ASN A 451 2.27 19.08 17.87
C ASN A 451 2.48 17.56 17.95
N LEU A 452 1.82 16.81 17.05
CA LEU A 452 1.90 15.35 17.06
C LEU A 452 3.24 14.83 16.53
N GLU A 453 3.99 15.61 15.75
CA GLU A 453 5.32 15.21 15.25
C GLU A 453 6.30 14.93 16.40
N LYS A 454 6.16 15.66 17.51
CA LYS A 454 6.91 15.38 18.73
C LYS A 454 6.46 14.01 19.26
N ASN A 455 7.37 13.02 19.18
CA ASN A 455 7.20 11.58 19.48
C ASN A 455 6.54 11.21 20.83
N GLN A 456 6.17 12.16 21.68
CA GLN A 456 5.58 11.94 23.00
C GLN A 456 4.08 12.26 23.10
N ASP A 457 3.44 12.86 22.08
CA ASP A 457 1.99 13.10 22.15
C ASP A 457 1.21 11.78 21.89
N PRO A 458 0.42 11.28 22.85
CA PRO A 458 -0.30 10.02 22.72
C PRO A 458 -1.57 10.13 21.84
N ARG A 459 -1.89 11.34 21.35
CA ARG A 459 -3.02 11.54 20.44
C ARG A 459 -2.77 10.86 19.11
N ARG A 460 -3.82 10.22 18.61
CA ARG A 460 -3.86 9.66 17.26
C ARG A 460 -5.06 10.23 16.51
N ILE A 461 -4.86 10.60 15.25
CA ILE A 461 -5.98 10.91 14.35
C ILE A 461 -6.67 9.59 13.99
N VAL A 462 -8.00 9.55 14.13
CA VAL A 462 -8.80 8.35 13.84
C VAL A 462 -9.92 8.60 12.84
N TYR A 463 -10.11 9.86 12.45
CA TYR A 463 -11.14 10.25 11.50
C TYR A 463 -10.79 11.59 10.88
N VAL A 464 -11.04 11.73 9.58
CA VAL A 464 -11.00 12.99 8.83
C VAL A 464 -12.42 13.31 8.41
N LEU A 465 -12.89 14.51 8.77
CA LEU A 465 -14.21 14.96 8.39
C LEU A 465 -14.18 15.41 6.93
N ASP A 466 -15.12 14.89 6.14
CA ASP A 466 -15.29 15.28 4.74
C ASP A 466 -16.58 16.07 4.59
N SER A 467 -16.56 17.16 3.80
CA SER A 467 -17.73 18.01 3.60
C SER A 467 -18.91 17.26 2.97
N ASN A 468 -18.65 16.21 2.18
CA ASN A 468 -19.69 15.42 1.55
C ASN A 468 -20.18 14.29 2.47
N MET A 469 -19.27 13.63 3.20
CA MET A 469 -19.62 12.48 4.05
C MET A 469 -20.16 12.90 5.43
N ASP A 470 -19.68 14.02 5.97
CA ASP A 470 -19.95 14.51 7.33
C ASP A 470 -20.58 15.91 7.35
N ALA A 471 -21.29 16.27 6.27
CA ALA A 471 -21.80 17.62 5.97
C ALA A 471 -22.33 18.38 7.19
N ARG A 472 -23.22 17.76 7.99
CA ARG A 472 -23.83 18.42 9.17
C ARG A 472 -22.82 18.86 10.22
N LEU A 473 -21.85 17.99 10.56
CA LEU A 473 -20.83 18.34 11.54
C LEU A 473 -19.84 19.34 10.93
N TYR A 474 -19.50 19.16 9.66
CA TYR A 474 -18.59 20.04 8.94
C TYR A 474 -19.11 21.48 8.86
N GLU A 475 -20.39 21.67 8.52
CA GLU A 475 -21.07 22.97 8.49
C GLU A 475 -21.10 23.62 9.89
N GLU A 476 -21.45 22.86 10.93
CA GLU A 476 -21.50 23.40 12.30
C GLU A 476 -20.11 23.84 12.77
N LEU A 477 -19.05 23.07 12.50
CA LEU A 477 -17.68 23.45 12.83
C LEU A 477 -17.24 24.69 12.06
N THR A 478 -17.49 24.74 10.75
CA THR A 478 -17.20 25.90 9.90
C THR A 478 -17.85 27.17 10.45
N LYS A 479 -19.13 27.08 10.86
CA LYS A 479 -19.87 28.20 11.47
C LYS A 479 -19.28 28.65 12.80
N GLN A 480 -18.83 27.71 13.64
CA GLN A 480 -18.31 28.02 14.97
C GLN A 480 -16.86 28.52 14.96
N THR A 481 -16.03 28.05 14.01
CA THR A 481 -14.62 28.43 13.93
C THR A 481 -14.38 29.60 12.98
N GLY A 482 -15.26 29.82 12.00
CA GLY A 482 -15.05 30.75 10.89
C GLY A 482 -14.01 30.25 9.87
N GLU A 483 -13.52 29.03 10.03
CA GLU A 483 -12.54 28.41 9.15
C GLU A 483 -13.27 27.78 7.96
N ILE A 484 -12.95 28.23 6.74
CA ILE A 484 -13.38 27.58 5.51
C ILE A 484 -12.16 26.79 5.02
N PRO A 485 -12.18 25.45 5.08
CA PRO A 485 -11.06 24.66 4.58
C PRO A 485 -10.89 24.93 3.08
N LYS A 486 -9.64 25.04 2.62
CA LYS A 486 -9.36 25.33 1.21
C LYS A 486 -9.96 24.20 0.37
N GLU A 487 -11.00 24.51 -0.41
CA GLU A 487 -11.59 23.56 -1.35
C GLU A 487 -10.54 23.03 -2.32
N SER A 488 -10.77 21.81 -2.79
CA SER A 488 -9.96 21.10 -3.76
C SER A 488 -9.86 21.90 -5.06
N ALA A 489 -8.73 22.57 -5.27
CA ALA A 489 -8.26 22.91 -6.62
C ALA A 489 -7.65 21.67 -7.27
#